data_AF-A0A847VRD9-F1
#
_entry.id   AF-A0A847VRD9-F1
#
_cell.length_a   1.000
_cell.length_b   1.000
_cell.length_c   1.000
_cell.angle_alpha   90.00
_cell.angle_beta   90.00
_cell.angle_gamma   90.00
#
_symmetry.space_group_name_H-M   'P 1'
#
loop_
_entity.id
_entity.type
_entity.pdbx_description
1 polymer ?
#
loop_
_entity_poly.entity_id
_entity_poly.type
_entity_poly.pdbx_seq_one_letter_code
_entity_poly.pdbx_strand_id
1 'polypeptide(L)'
;VEVNKSNKKVLYYDSFIDLIKQPNRIECIKYFFENKTASINDVVVLNEKQLLDMTYDDVLAEYLHLDMDKITIKKCVYYSKKNSNVEPNDVIYIINLGLEDIEPTKQFLDLIHTDFFMPTRLERYMKLYEKNNDYTSRQIVEIVNCDADQEFYTNIMPADLSKGVLILCNKFYCLPSDYEPANLVRVDKKYTIYDDVEMVKDAYDALEEMSKVARDNLLEIKIIGRSAYRDYDFQRTLYNRKKKNYGLEIADISVARPGHSEHQTGLSVDIRVFPLEGNNTYTKMFDWTKEHCWEYGFICRYQGGKEHLTGFYKEDWHYRYVGKEVALFIKEHDITFDEYYNYFVKGY
;
A
#
# COMPACT_ATOMS: atom_id res chain seq x y z
N VAL A 1 -26.48 53.06 9.24
CA VAL A 1 -27.91 53.37 9.12
C VAL A 1 -28.30 54.12 10.38
N GLU A 2 -28.40 55.44 10.31
CA GLU A 2 -29.16 56.18 11.32
C GLU A 2 -30.53 56.50 10.72
N VAL A 3 -31.57 55.96 11.35
CA VAL A 3 -32.95 56.27 10.99
C VAL A 3 -33.32 57.57 11.69
N ASN A 4 -33.28 58.67 10.95
CA ASN A 4 -33.88 59.92 11.41
C ASN A 4 -35.42 59.75 11.38
N LYS A 5 -36.05 59.69 12.55
CA LYS A 5 -37.49 59.41 12.73
C LYS A 5 -38.43 60.49 12.15
N SER A 6 -37.90 61.58 11.60
CA SER A 6 -38.72 62.71 11.12
C SER A 6 -38.88 62.81 9.61
N ASN A 7 -38.05 62.15 8.81
CA ASN A 7 -38.16 62.19 7.35
C ASN A 7 -37.76 60.83 6.76
N LYS A 8 -38.72 60.11 6.16
CA LYS A 8 -38.54 58.81 5.48
C LYS A 8 -37.68 58.94 4.20
N LYS A 9 -36.46 59.46 4.29
CA LYS A 9 -35.45 59.38 3.24
C LYS A 9 -34.29 58.53 3.75
N VAL A 10 -34.11 57.38 3.11
CA VAL A 10 -32.88 56.61 3.23
C VAL A 10 -31.81 57.40 2.46
N LEU A 11 -30.89 58.03 3.18
CA LEU A 11 -29.70 58.61 2.58
C LEU A 11 -28.79 57.44 2.20
N TYR A 12 -28.90 57.00 0.95
CA TYR A 12 -27.84 56.21 0.33
C TYR A 12 -26.68 57.17 0.10
N TYR A 13 -25.62 57.02 0.89
CA TYR A 13 -24.36 57.61 0.51
C TYR A 13 -23.83 56.80 -0.68
N ASP A 14 -23.41 57.48 -1.76
CA ASP A 14 -22.71 56.84 -2.88
C ASP A 14 -21.52 55.98 -2.37
N SER A 15 -20.94 56.38 -1.25
CA SER A 15 -19.86 55.66 -0.56
C SER A 15 -20.29 54.34 0.14
N PHE A 16 -21.58 54.07 0.38
CA PHE A 16 -22.04 52.76 0.85
C PHE A 16 -22.06 51.73 -0.28
N ILE A 17 -22.37 52.18 -1.51
CA ILE A 17 -22.27 51.37 -2.73
C ILE A 17 -20.81 50.92 -2.93
N ASP A 18 -19.85 51.80 -2.60
CA ASP A 18 -18.42 51.47 -2.71
C ASP A 18 -17.96 50.43 -1.68
N LEU A 19 -18.60 50.38 -0.50
CA LEU A 19 -18.34 49.37 0.54
C LEU A 19 -18.85 47.98 0.16
N ILE A 20 -20.04 47.89 -0.45
CA ILE A 20 -20.63 46.61 -0.89
C ILE A 20 -19.97 46.02 -2.14
N LYS A 21 -19.27 46.86 -2.91
CA LYS A 21 -18.47 46.45 -4.08
C LYS A 21 -17.10 45.87 -3.69
N GLN A 22 -16.69 46.00 -2.43
CA GLN A 22 -15.42 45.43 -1.97
C GLN A 22 -15.50 43.89 -1.86
N PRO A 23 -14.40 43.17 -2.16
CA PRO A 23 -14.35 41.70 -2.06
C PRO A 23 -14.73 41.18 -0.66
N ASN A 24 -14.35 41.94 0.38
CA ASN A 24 -14.57 41.70 1.82
C ASN A 24 -15.72 42.55 2.40
N ARG A 25 -16.76 42.82 1.60
CA ARG A 25 -17.89 43.71 1.94
C ARG A 25 -18.50 43.47 3.32
N ILE A 26 -18.62 42.22 3.79
CA ILE A 26 -19.27 41.91 5.07
C ILE A 26 -18.45 42.45 6.25
N GLU A 27 -17.13 42.26 6.20
CA GLU A 27 -16.16 42.70 7.20
C GLU A 27 -16.03 44.23 7.21
N CYS A 28 -15.97 44.87 6.03
CA CYS A 28 -15.97 46.33 5.92
C CYS A 28 -17.26 46.95 6.51
N ILE A 29 -18.41 46.33 6.23
CA ILE A 29 -19.71 46.78 6.77
C ILE A 29 -19.76 46.66 8.29
N LYS A 30 -19.27 45.56 8.87
CA LYS A 30 -19.24 45.35 10.33
C LYS A 30 -18.36 46.39 11.01
N TYR A 31 -17.12 46.55 10.54
CA TYR A 31 -16.16 47.49 11.12
C TYR A 31 -16.68 48.94 11.09
N PHE A 32 -17.29 49.35 9.98
CA PHE A 32 -17.88 50.68 9.82
C PHE A 32 -19.03 50.94 10.82
N PHE A 33 -19.88 49.94 11.09
CA PHE A 33 -20.99 50.11 12.04
C PHE A 33 -20.58 50.00 13.51
N GLU A 34 -19.50 49.27 13.81
CA GLU A 34 -18.94 49.16 15.16
C GLU A 34 -18.14 50.41 15.56
N ASN A 35 -17.51 51.10 14.59
CA ASN A 35 -16.67 52.27 14.82
C ASN A 35 -17.32 53.54 14.26
N LYS A 36 -18.28 54.10 15.02
CA LYS A 36 -19.11 55.24 14.60
C LYS A 36 -18.36 56.53 14.20
N THR A 37 -17.06 56.63 14.49
CA THR A 37 -16.21 57.78 14.16
C THR A 37 -15.30 57.55 12.96
N ALA A 38 -15.23 56.34 12.42
CA ALA A 38 -14.43 56.03 11.24
C ALA A 38 -15.13 56.55 9.98
N SER A 39 -14.43 57.29 9.11
CA SER A 39 -15.00 57.67 7.82
C SER A 39 -14.98 56.48 6.87
N ILE A 40 -15.91 56.43 5.89
CA ILE A 40 -15.89 55.37 4.87
C ILE A 40 -14.55 55.37 4.13
N ASN A 41 -13.95 56.54 3.90
CA ASN A 41 -12.63 56.62 3.31
C ASN A 41 -11.57 55.98 4.22
N ASP A 42 -11.67 56.03 5.55
CA ASP A 42 -10.73 55.33 6.44
C ASP A 42 -10.95 53.81 6.47
N VAL A 43 -12.18 53.35 6.24
CA VAL A 43 -12.53 51.91 6.16
C VAL A 43 -12.15 51.32 4.79
N VAL A 44 -12.31 52.11 3.73
CA VAL A 44 -11.88 51.79 2.35
C VAL A 44 -10.37 51.97 2.21
N VAL A 45 -9.75 52.86 3.02
CA VAL A 45 -8.30 53.06 3.20
C VAL A 45 -7.76 52.20 4.35
N LEU A 46 -8.47 51.13 4.76
CA LEU A 46 -7.78 49.90 5.17
C LEU A 46 -7.12 49.31 3.94
N ASN A 47 -6.06 50.04 3.58
CA ASN A 47 -5.03 49.79 2.62
C ASN A 47 -4.61 48.33 2.76
N GLU A 48 -4.48 47.69 1.61
CA GLU A 48 -3.82 46.41 1.42
C GLU A 48 -2.67 46.21 2.42
N LYS A 49 -1.92 47.23 2.87
CA LYS A 49 -0.87 47.17 3.91
C LYS A 49 -1.24 46.55 5.26
N GLN A 50 -2.47 46.66 5.77
CA GLN A 50 -2.91 45.95 6.98
C GLN A 50 -3.47 44.54 6.68
N LEU A 51 -3.73 44.26 5.41
CA LEU A 51 -3.94 42.92 4.86
C LEU A 51 -2.61 42.26 4.39
N LEU A 52 -1.57 43.04 4.06
CA LEU A 52 -0.23 42.70 3.53
C LEU A 52 0.80 42.51 4.63
N ASP A 53 0.52 42.90 5.89
CA ASP A 53 1.23 42.34 7.06
C ASP A 53 0.95 40.83 7.20
N MET A 54 0.02 40.29 6.42
CA MET A 54 -0.12 38.88 6.18
C MET A 54 0.31 38.61 4.74
N THR A 55 1.47 38.00 4.55
CA THR A 55 2.06 37.56 3.25
C THR A 55 1.16 36.57 2.47
N TYR A 56 -0.06 36.97 2.11
CA TYR A 56 -1.22 36.07 1.92
C TYR A 56 -1.63 35.80 0.46
N ASP A 57 -1.25 36.58 -0.55
CA ASP A 57 -2.06 36.55 -1.79
C ASP A 57 -1.74 35.43 -2.79
N ASP A 58 -0.48 35.07 -3.06
CA ASP A 58 -0.17 34.03 -4.06
C ASP A 58 -0.59 32.64 -3.56
N VAL A 59 -0.24 32.33 -2.31
CA VAL A 59 -0.52 31.05 -1.65
C VAL A 59 -2.02 30.88 -1.38
N LEU A 60 -2.72 31.95 -0.97
CA LEU A 60 -4.15 31.87 -0.72
C LEU A 60 -4.94 31.82 -2.05
N ALA A 61 -4.51 32.51 -3.11
CA ALA A 61 -5.13 32.40 -4.43
C ALA A 61 -5.00 30.97 -4.99
N GLU A 62 -3.84 30.33 -4.85
CA GLU A 62 -3.63 28.94 -5.25
C GLU A 62 -4.54 27.97 -4.48
N TYR A 63 -4.76 28.20 -3.17
CA TYR A 63 -5.57 27.30 -2.34
C TYR A 63 -7.06 27.64 -2.26
N LEU A 64 -7.48 28.88 -2.52
CA LEU A 64 -8.89 29.31 -2.45
C LEU A 64 -9.77 28.68 -3.52
N HIS A 65 -9.18 28.19 -4.60
CA HIS A 65 -9.88 27.47 -5.66
C HIS A 65 -10.02 25.97 -5.40
N LEU A 66 -9.43 25.47 -4.31
CA LEU A 66 -9.51 24.06 -3.92
C LEU A 66 -10.73 23.80 -3.05
N ASP A 67 -11.30 22.60 -3.18
CA ASP A 67 -12.40 22.13 -2.35
C ASP A 67 -11.88 21.73 -0.95
N MET A 68 -11.51 22.75 -0.16
CA MET A 68 -10.87 22.60 1.16
C MET A 68 -11.53 23.51 2.19
N ASP A 69 -11.60 23.05 3.44
CA ASP A 69 -12.17 23.86 4.51
C ASP A 69 -11.21 24.97 4.98
N LYS A 70 -11.78 26.00 5.62
CA LYS A 70 -11.06 27.20 6.05
C LYS A 70 -9.93 26.91 7.06
N ILE A 71 -10.04 25.85 7.87
CA ILE A 71 -8.99 25.47 8.82
C ILE A 71 -7.80 24.89 8.07
N THR A 72 -8.06 23.98 7.13
CA THR A 72 -7.02 23.36 6.29
C THR A 72 -6.28 24.40 5.45
N ILE A 73 -7.01 25.35 4.82
CA ILE A 73 -6.38 26.48 4.09
C ILE A 73 -5.43 27.27 5.00
N LYS A 74 -5.86 27.58 6.24
CA LYS A 74 -5.00 28.30 7.20
C LYS A 74 -3.74 27.51 7.57
N LYS A 75 -3.83 26.18 7.71
CA LYS A 75 -2.68 25.31 7.96
C LYS A 75 -1.71 25.34 6.79
N CYS A 76 -2.19 25.21 5.55
CA CYS A 76 -1.36 25.28 4.35
C CYS A 76 -0.62 26.62 4.25
N VAL A 77 -1.33 27.73 4.45
CA VAL A 77 -0.71 29.07 4.46
C VAL A 77 0.35 29.20 5.55
N TYR A 78 0.07 28.74 6.77
CA TYR A 78 1.03 28.82 7.87
C TYR A 78 2.27 27.96 7.59
N TYR A 79 2.09 26.74 7.11
CA TYR A 79 3.18 25.81 6.81
C TYR A 79 4.05 26.32 5.66
N SER A 80 3.45 26.82 4.57
CA SER A 80 4.16 27.40 3.42
C SER A 80 5.03 28.59 3.83
N LYS A 81 4.56 29.46 4.74
CA LYS A 81 5.36 30.57 5.27
C LYS A 81 6.58 30.11 6.07
N LYS A 82 6.43 29.03 6.85
CA LYS A 82 7.54 28.45 7.62
C LYS A 82 8.55 27.74 6.71
N ASN A 83 8.07 27.18 5.59
CA ASN A 83 8.85 26.36 4.67
C ASN A 83 8.74 26.91 3.23
N SER A 84 9.28 28.10 2.98
CA SER A 84 9.10 28.86 1.73
C SER A 84 9.63 28.17 0.47
N ASN A 85 10.42 27.11 0.61
CA ASN A 85 11.01 26.36 -0.51
C ASN A 85 10.19 25.10 -0.88
N VAL A 86 9.07 24.86 -0.22
CA VAL A 86 8.21 23.70 -0.46
C VAL A 86 7.12 24.07 -1.44
N GLU A 87 6.93 23.24 -2.46
CA GLU A 87 5.93 23.48 -3.50
C GLU A 87 4.50 23.43 -2.93
N PRO A 88 3.56 24.24 -3.44
CA PRO A 88 2.21 24.31 -2.91
C PRO A 88 1.47 22.96 -2.84
N ASN A 89 1.66 22.11 -3.85
CA ASN A 89 1.08 20.77 -3.88
C ASN A 89 1.62 19.87 -2.75
N ASP A 90 2.91 19.97 -2.44
CA ASP A 90 3.53 19.23 -1.35
C ASP A 90 3.00 19.71 -0.01
N VAL A 91 2.81 21.03 0.16
CA VAL A 91 2.20 21.59 1.35
C VAL A 91 0.79 21.03 1.56
N ILE A 92 -0.08 21.04 0.55
CA ILE A 92 -1.43 20.46 0.64
C ILE A 92 -1.34 19.00 1.08
N TYR A 93 -0.45 18.24 0.43
CA TYR A 93 -0.30 16.82 0.70
C TYR A 93 0.17 16.55 2.13
N ILE A 94 1.17 17.28 2.63
CA ILE A 94 1.66 17.20 4.01
C ILE A 94 0.54 17.49 5.02
N ILE A 95 -0.22 18.59 4.81
CA ILE A 95 -1.34 18.96 5.70
C ILE A 95 -2.42 17.88 5.69
N ASN A 96 -2.77 17.33 4.52
CA ASN A 96 -3.79 16.29 4.40
C ASN A 96 -3.38 14.98 5.09
N LEU A 97 -2.07 14.68 5.11
CA LEU A 97 -1.52 13.54 5.84
C LEU A 97 -1.38 13.80 7.35
N GLY A 98 -1.60 15.04 7.82
CA GLY A 98 -1.41 15.43 9.22
C GLY A 98 0.05 15.44 9.66
N LEU A 99 0.97 15.75 8.73
CA LEU A 99 2.42 15.70 8.94
C LEU A 99 3.06 17.09 9.05
N GLU A 100 2.29 18.12 9.42
CA GLU A 100 2.75 19.52 9.48
C GLU A 100 3.85 19.82 10.51
N ASP A 101 4.10 18.90 11.44
CA ASP A 101 5.17 19.01 12.44
C ASP A 101 6.52 18.49 11.93
N ILE A 102 6.54 17.84 10.77
CA ILE A 102 7.75 17.25 10.17
C ILE A 102 8.46 18.25 9.27
N GLU A 103 9.79 18.30 9.37
CA GLU A 103 10.63 19.13 8.50
C GLU A 103 10.62 18.60 7.06
N PRO A 104 10.31 19.44 6.05
CA PRO A 104 10.15 19.00 4.66
C PRO A 104 11.49 18.83 3.94
N THR A 105 12.32 17.93 4.46
CA THR A 105 13.56 17.55 3.80
C THR A 105 13.28 16.85 2.48
N LYS A 106 14.25 16.85 1.55
CA LYS A 106 14.10 16.12 0.27
C LYS A 106 13.73 14.65 0.48
N GLN A 107 14.35 13.98 1.46
CA GLN A 107 14.09 12.57 1.76
C GLN A 107 12.65 12.34 2.23
N PHE A 108 12.14 13.24 3.07
CA PHE A 108 10.74 13.20 3.51
C PHE A 108 9.78 13.41 2.33
N LEU A 109 10.03 14.41 1.48
CA LEU A 109 9.21 14.67 0.30
C LEU A 109 9.23 13.47 -0.67
N ASP A 110 10.40 12.88 -0.91
CA ASP A 110 10.55 11.69 -1.74
C ASP A 110 9.75 10.50 -1.16
N LEU A 111 9.68 10.35 0.18
CA LEU A 111 8.92 9.29 0.84
C LEU A 111 7.41 9.49 0.75
N ILE A 112 6.90 10.68 1.06
CA ILE A 112 5.44 10.89 1.09
C ILE A 112 4.83 10.71 -0.32
N HIS A 113 5.59 11.04 -1.37
CA HIS A 113 5.20 10.84 -2.78
C HIS A 113 5.41 9.42 -3.29
N THR A 114 5.94 8.52 -2.46
CA THR A 114 6.13 7.13 -2.85
C THR A 114 4.82 6.34 -2.71
N ASP A 115 4.46 5.60 -3.76
CA ASP A 115 3.32 4.69 -3.74
C ASP A 115 3.31 3.77 -2.51
N PHE A 116 2.14 3.61 -1.90
CA PHE A 116 1.91 2.84 -0.67
C PHE A 116 2.56 3.40 0.60
N PHE A 117 3.01 4.65 0.60
CA PHE A 117 3.43 5.35 1.81
C PHE A 117 2.31 5.32 2.88
N MET A 118 2.67 4.97 4.11
CA MET A 118 1.77 4.96 5.26
C MET A 118 2.26 5.97 6.31
N PRO A 119 1.52 7.07 6.58
CA PRO A 119 1.93 8.09 7.55
C PRO A 119 2.25 7.52 8.94
N THR A 120 1.53 6.48 9.36
CA THR A 120 1.72 5.79 10.65
C THR A 120 3.06 5.06 10.77
N ARG A 121 3.79 4.86 9.67
CA ARG A 121 5.10 4.19 9.61
C ARG A 121 6.25 5.17 9.35
N LEU A 122 6.00 6.48 9.32
CA LEU A 122 6.99 7.50 8.96
C LEU A 122 8.30 7.40 9.75
N GLU A 123 8.22 7.22 11.08
CA GLU A 123 9.41 7.11 11.92
C GLU A 123 10.32 5.95 11.49
N ARG A 124 9.73 4.82 11.09
CA ARG A 124 10.49 3.65 10.62
C ARG A 124 11.09 3.87 9.25
N TYR A 125 10.38 4.54 8.33
CA TYR A 125 10.94 4.92 7.03
C TYR A 125 12.17 5.82 7.22
N MET A 126 12.05 6.89 8.01
CA MET A 126 13.14 7.83 8.24
C MET A 126 14.35 7.14 8.88
N LYS A 127 14.12 6.28 9.89
CA LYS A 127 15.18 5.51 10.54
C LYS A 127 15.91 4.56 9.58
N LEU A 128 15.19 3.91 8.67
CA LEU A 128 15.82 3.06 7.66
C LEU A 128 16.61 3.89 6.65
N TYR A 129 16.06 5.03 6.23
CA TYR A 129 16.70 5.98 5.32
C TYR A 129 18.06 6.46 5.88
N GLU A 130 18.10 6.87 7.15
CA GLU A 130 19.33 7.33 7.82
C GLU A 130 20.42 6.24 7.92
N LYS A 131 19.99 4.99 8.07
CA LYS A 131 20.91 3.85 8.23
C LYS A 131 21.46 3.35 6.89
N ASN A 132 20.74 3.56 5.79
CA ASN A 132 21.08 2.99 4.50
C ASN A 132 20.75 3.93 3.33
N ASN A 133 21.77 4.66 2.88
CA ASN A 133 21.65 5.66 1.82
C ASN A 133 21.52 5.04 0.40
N ASP A 134 21.63 3.72 0.25
CA ASP A 134 21.60 3.06 -1.07
C ASP A 134 20.19 2.64 -1.50
N TYR A 135 19.22 2.62 -0.56
CA TYR A 135 17.84 2.31 -0.91
C TYR A 135 17.12 3.51 -1.53
N THR A 136 16.32 3.22 -2.55
CA THR A 136 15.33 4.17 -3.07
C THR A 136 14.19 4.34 -2.07
N SER A 137 13.47 5.47 -2.12
CA SER A 137 12.27 5.70 -1.30
C SER A 137 11.24 4.59 -1.46
N ARG A 138 11.09 4.08 -2.70
CA ARG A 138 10.26 2.91 -2.99
C ARG A 138 10.67 1.68 -2.20
N GLN A 139 11.95 1.30 -2.23
CA GLN A 139 12.45 0.16 -1.47
C GLN A 139 12.27 0.36 0.04
N ILE A 140 12.46 1.58 0.56
CA ILE A 140 12.26 1.87 1.98
C ILE A 140 10.80 1.64 2.38
N VAL A 141 9.85 2.15 1.59
CA VAL A 141 8.41 1.94 1.82
C VAL A 141 8.07 0.45 1.75
N GLU A 142 8.55 -0.27 0.75
CA GLU A 142 8.32 -1.72 0.59
C GLU A 142 8.86 -2.52 1.79
N ILE A 143 10.11 -2.27 2.18
CA ILE A 143 10.80 -2.95 3.28
C ILE A 143 10.05 -2.72 4.59
N VAL A 144 9.83 -1.46 4.93
CA VAL A 144 9.22 -1.12 6.22
C VAL A 144 7.79 -1.61 6.25
N ASN A 145 7.00 -1.46 5.18
CA ASN A 145 5.61 -1.91 5.16
C ASN A 145 5.46 -3.43 5.32
N CYS A 146 6.41 -4.20 4.80
CA CYS A 146 6.47 -5.65 5.00
C CYS A 146 7.10 -6.08 6.33
N ASP A 147 7.48 -5.11 7.18
CA ASP A 147 8.20 -5.31 8.43
C ASP A 147 9.61 -5.94 8.25
N ALA A 148 10.14 -5.91 7.03
CA ALA A 148 11.43 -6.49 6.65
C ALA A 148 12.64 -5.61 7.03
N ASP A 149 12.43 -4.43 7.62
CA ASP A 149 13.44 -3.66 8.37
C ASP A 149 13.80 -4.32 9.71
N GLN A 150 13.01 -5.31 10.14
CA GLN A 150 13.22 -6.11 11.34
C GLN A 150 13.86 -7.47 10.99
N GLU A 151 14.49 -8.10 11.98
CA GLU A 151 15.07 -9.43 11.79
C GLU A 151 13.96 -10.48 11.57
N PHE A 152 14.09 -11.28 10.52
CA PHE A 152 13.12 -12.35 10.24
C PHE A 152 13.00 -13.34 11.40
N TYR A 153 11.78 -13.86 11.61
CA TYR A 153 11.43 -14.72 12.74
C TYR A 153 11.58 -14.05 14.12
N THR A 154 11.53 -12.72 14.16
CA THR A 154 11.27 -11.94 15.38
C THR A 154 9.87 -11.32 15.30
N ASN A 155 9.35 -10.84 16.43
CA ASN A 155 8.03 -10.19 16.50
C ASN A 155 6.89 -10.99 15.82
N ILE A 156 6.94 -12.32 15.96
CA ILE A 156 6.02 -13.24 15.32
C ILE A 156 4.61 -13.02 15.87
N MET A 157 3.66 -12.86 14.96
CA MET A 157 2.22 -12.77 15.22
C MET A 157 1.51 -14.04 14.75
N PRO A 158 0.36 -14.40 15.33
CA PRO A 158 -0.49 -15.42 14.75
C PRO A 158 -1.03 -14.95 13.39
N ALA A 159 -1.08 -15.85 12.41
CA ALA A 159 -1.75 -15.61 11.14
C ALA A 159 -3.27 -15.44 11.36
N ASP A 160 -3.88 -14.48 10.69
CA ASP A 160 -5.31 -14.21 10.81
C ASP A 160 -6.12 -15.18 9.93
N LEU A 161 -6.65 -16.22 10.57
CA LEU A 161 -7.43 -17.27 9.92
C LEU A 161 -8.75 -16.75 9.31
N SER A 162 -9.25 -15.58 9.75
CA SER A 162 -10.49 -15.00 9.22
C SER A 162 -10.35 -14.46 7.80
N LYS A 163 -9.12 -14.30 7.30
CA LYS A 163 -8.83 -13.77 5.96
C LYS A 163 -9.03 -14.78 4.83
N GLY A 164 -9.37 -16.03 5.14
CA GLY A 164 -9.68 -17.07 4.15
C GLY A 164 -8.53 -17.26 3.15
N VAL A 165 -8.82 -17.12 1.85
CA VAL A 165 -7.80 -17.24 0.78
C VAL A 165 -6.70 -16.19 0.86
N LEU A 166 -6.90 -15.10 1.60
CA LEU A 166 -5.93 -14.02 1.80
C LEU A 166 -5.15 -14.15 3.11
N ILE A 167 -5.19 -15.30 3.78
CA ILE A 167 -4.34 -15.55 4.95
C ILE A 167 -2.85 -15.37 4.62
N LEU A 168 -2.14 -14.58 5.41
CA LEU A 168 -0.69 -14.43 5.30
C LEU A 168 0.01 -15.37 6.29
N CYS A 169 0.84 -16.27 5.75
CA CYS A 169 1.73 -17.14 6.51
C CYS A 169 3.15 -16.92 5.96
N ASN A 170 4.03 -16.33 6.75
CA ASN A 170 5.37 -15.93 6.33
C ASN A 170 6.31 -15.91 7.55
N LYS A 171 7.46 -15.25 7.48
CA LYS A 171 8.43 -15.20 8.58
C LYS A 171 7.98 -14.38 9.81
N PHE A 172 6.92 -13.58 9.68
CA PHE A 172 6.34 -12.76 10.74
C PHE A 172 4.94 -13.25 11.19
N TYR A 173 4.25 -14.06 10.37
CA TYR A 173 2.93 -14.62 10.70
C TYR A 173 2.97 -16.15 10.71
N CYS A 174 2.67 -16.76 11.86
CA CYS A 174 2.67 -18.21 12.03
C CYS A 174 1.26 -18.80 12.17
N LEU A 175 1.06 -19.98 11.58
CA LEU A 175 -0.11 -20.81 11.77
C LEU A 175 0.04 -21.65 13.05
N PRO A 176 -1.09 -21.95 13.73
CA PRO A 176 -1.12 -22.97 14.77
C PRO A 176 -0.58 -24.31 14.28
N SER A 177 0.04 -25.09 15.16
CA SER A 177 0.62 -26.39 14.80
C SER A 177 -0.41 -27.44 14.39
N ASP A 178 -1.65 -27.28 14.85
CA ASP A 178 -2.81 -28.12 14.56
C ASP A 178 -3.72 -27.53 13.47
N TYR A 179 -3.32 -26.43 12.82
CA TYR A 179 -4.11 -25.84 11.75
C TYR A 179 -4.11 -26.74 10.51
N GLU A 180 -5.32 -27.11 10.10
CA GLU A 180 -5.65 -27.86 8.89
C GLU A 180 -6.87 -27.21 8.22
N PRO A 181 -6.81 -26.88 6.91
CA PRO A 181 -7.96 -26.33 6.20
C PRO A 181 -9.13 -27.32 6.16
N ALA A 182 -10.35 -26.85 6.46
CA ALA A 182 -11.52 -27.73 6.55
C ALA A 182 -12.02 -28.29 5.19
N ASN A 183 -11.60 -27.71 4.07
CA ASN A 183 -12.09 -28.03 2.72
C ASN A 183 -10.98 -28.53 1.78
N LEU A 184 -10.04 -29.32 2.32
CA LEU A 184 -9.04 -30.02 1.51
C LEU A 184 -9.70 -31.05 0.60
N VAL A 185 -9.21 -31.15 -0.63
CA VAL A 185 -9.56 -32.18 -1.60
C VAL A 185 -8.31 -32.80 -2.21
N ARG A 186 -8.40 -34.07 -2.56
CA ARG A 186 -7.31 -34.79 -3.22
C ARG A 186 -7.11 -34.32 -4.65
N VAL A 187 -5.85 -34.11 -5.01
CA VAL A 187 -5.44 -33.78 -6.38
C VAL A 187 -5.49 -35.03 -7.26
N ASP A 188 -6.05 -34.90 -8.46
CA ASP A 188 -6.10 -35.98 -9.45
C ASP A 188 -4.70 -36.44 -9.89
N LYS A 189 -4.55 -37.75 -10.12
CA LYS A 189 -3.31 -38.41 -10.58
C LYS A 189 -2.77 -37.90 -11.91
N LYS A 190 -3.59 -37.23 -12.73
CA LYS A 190 -3.10 -36.55 -13.92
C LYS A 190 -2.15 -35.39 -13.59
N TYR A 191 -2.19 -34.82 -12.39
CA TYR A 191 -1.33 -33.71 -11.97
C TYR A 191 -0.19 -34.14 -11.03
N THR A 192 -0.30 -35.29 -10.38
CA THR A 192 0.69 -35.78 -9.40
C THR A 192 0.83 -37.29 -9.43
N ILE A 193 2.02 -37.80 -9.11
CA ILE A 193 2.25 -39.24 -8.95
C ILE A 193 1.90 -39.76 -7.55
N TYR A 194 1.71 -38.87 -6.56
CA TYR A 194 1.46 -39.20 -5.16
C TYR A 194 -0.04 -39.29 -4.84
N ASP A 195 -0.44 -40.12 -3.87
CA ASP A 195 -1.86 -40.37 -3.52
C ASP A 195 -2.39 -39.42 -2.44
N ASP A 196 -1.48 -38.78 -1.71
CA ASP A 196 -1.70 -38.01 -0.50
C ASP A 196 -1.51 -36.50 -0.73
N VAL A 197 -1.63 -36.03 -1.96
CA VAL A 197 -1.52 -34.61 -2.31
C VAL A 197 -2.90 -33.98 -2.25
N GLU A 198 -3.04 -32.97 -1.40
CA GLU A 198 -4.31 -32.28 -1.13
C GLU A 198 -4.16 -30.76 -1.28
N MET A 199 -5.23 -30.10 -1.68
CA MET A 199 -5.31 -28.65 -1.83
C MET A 199 -6.66 -28.16 -1.31
N VAL A 200 -6.73 -26.90 -0.88
CA VAL A 200 -8.02 -26.23 -0.65
C VAL A 200 -8.82 -26.25 -1.97
N LYS A 201 -10.10 -26.61 -1.90
CA LYS A 201 -10.96 -26.81 -3.08
C LYS A 201 -10.89 -25.69 -4.12
N ASP A 202 -10.96 -24.43 -3.70
CA ASP A 202 -10.93 -23.29 -4.64
C ASP A 202 -9.59 -23.18 -5.38
N ALA A 203 -8.48 -23.44 -4.69
CA ALA A 203 -7.15 -23.46 -5.30
C ALA A 203 -6.99 -24.67 -6.24
N TYR A 204 -7.57 -25.82 -5.89
CA TYR A 204 -7.56 -27.00 -6.74
C TYR A 204 -8.36 -26.78 -8.03
N ASP A 205 -9.60 -26.27 -7.92
CA ASP A 205 -10.45 -25.98 -9.07
C ASP A 205 -9.76 -24.99 -10.04
N ALA A 206 -9.09 -23.97 -9.49
CA ALA A 206 -8.28 -23.04 -10.26
C ALA A 206 -7.07 -23.70 -10.93
N LEU A 207 -6.38 -24.62 -10.26
CA LEU A 207 -5.28 -25.39 -10.84
C LEU A 207 -5.77 -26.28 -12.00
N GLU A 208 -6.96 -26.88 -11.86
CA GLU A 208 -7.57 -27.66 -12.94
C GLU A 208 -7.90 -26.80 -14.16
N GLU A 209 -8.48 -25.61 -13.95
CA GLU A 209 -8.77 -24.62 -14.99
C GLU A 209 -7.47 -24.21 -15.72
N MET A 210 -6.46 -23.76 -14.95
CA MET A 210 -5.15 -23.37 -15.47
C MET A 210 -4.48 -24.49 -16.27
N SER A 211 -4.53 -25.72 -15.75
CA SER A 211 -3.90 -26.87 -16.39
C SER A 211 -4.65 -27.34 -17.64
N LYS A 212 -5.95 -27.05 -17.77
CA LYS A 212 -6.70 -27.30 -19.01
C LYS A 212 -6.22 -26.36 -20.10
N VAL A 213 -6.15 -25.06 -19.83
CA VAL A 213 -5.70 -24.06 -20.81
C VAL A 213 -4.22 -24.24 -21.16
N ALA A 214 -3.38 -24.63 -20.20
CA ALA A 214 -1.99 -24.99 -20.48
C ALA A 214 -1.92 -26.15 -21.49
N ARG A 215 -2.75 -27.19 -21.34
CA ARG A 215 -2.80 -28.31 -22.30
C ARG A 215 -3.27 -27.89 -23.70
N ASP A 216 -4.23 -26.97 -23.78
CA ASP A 216 -4.66 -26.38 -25.07
C ASP A 216 -3.51 -25.61 -25.76
N ASN A 217 -2.52 -25.15 -24.98
CA ASN A 217 -1.28 -24.54 -25.44
C ASN A 217 -0.10 -25.53 -25.55
N LEU A 218 -0.36 -26.84 -25.62
CA LEU A 218 0.67 -27.89 -25.70
C LEU A 218 1.65 -27.86 -24.52
N LEU A 219 1.13 -27.65 -23.31
CA LEU A 219 1.89 -27.68 -22.06
C LEU A 219 1.25 -28.65 -21.07
N GLU A 220 2.07 -29.32 -20.28
CA GLU A 220 1.62 -30.18 -19.19
C GLU A 220 2.11 -29.66 -17.84
N ILE A 221 1.17 -29.37 -16.94
CA ILE A 221 1.47 -28.97 -15.56
C ILE A 221 1.48 -30.21 -14.66
N LYS A 222 2.55 -30.36 -13.87
CA LYS A 222 2.67 -31.40 -12.82
C LYS A 222 3.09 -30.78 -11.49
N ILE A 223 2.54 -31.29 -10.40
CA ILE A 223 2.96 -30.96 -9.03
C ILE A 223 4.31 -31.64 -8.74
N ILE A 224 5.21 -30.92 -8.09
CA ILE A 224 6.53 -31.41 -7.68
C ILE A 224 6.39 -32.18 -6.35
N GLY A 225 6.75 -33.46 -6.33
CA GLY A 225 6.83 -34.19 -5.06
C GLY A 225 5.47 -34.29 -4.34
N ARG A 226 5.52 -34.42 -3.02
CA ARG A 226 4.36 -34.21 -2.13
C ARG A 226 4.23 -32.74 -1.78
N SER A 227 4.19 -31.89 -2.81
CA SER A 227 3.90 -30.46 -2.66
C SER A 227 2.38 -30.24 -2.74
N ALA A 228 1.92 -29.03 -2.38
CA ALA A 228 0.55 -28.64 -1.97
C ALA A 228 0.36 -28.57 -0.45
N TYR A 229 -0.75 -29.07 0.11
CA TYR A 229 -0.95 -29.09 1.56
C TYR A 229 0.16 -29.89 2.25
N ARG A 230 0.78 -29.28 3.26
CA ARG A 230 1.77 -29.95 4.12
C ARG A 230 1.50 -29.58 5.56
N ASP A 231 1.23 -30.60 6.38
CA ASP A 231 1.03 -30.40 7.80
C ASP A 231 2.30 -29.87 8.50
N TYR A 232 2.10 -29.39 9.72
CA TYR A 232 3.16 -28.81 10.55
C TYR A 232 4.32 -29.78 10.82
N ASP A 233 4.02 -31.07 11.02
CA ASP A 233 5.00 -32.09 11.43
C ASP A 233 5.89 -32.54 10.26
N PHE A 234 5.32 -32.62 9.06
CA PHE A 234 6.04 -32.78 7.82
C PHE A 234 6.97 -31.59 7.59
N GLN A 235 6.47 -30.36 7.75
CA GLN A 235 7.29 -29.15 7.60
C GLN A 235 8.44 -29.12 8.62
N ARG A 236 8.17 -29.50 9.88
CA ARG A 236 9.18 -29.63 10.95
C ARG A 236 10.28 -30.60 10.55
N THR A 237 9.92 -31.76 10.00
CA THR A 237 10.86 -32.77 9.55
C THR A 237 11.73 -32.26 8.39
N LEU A 238 11.10 -31.59 7.41
CA LEU A 238 11.80 -31.01 6.28
C LEU A 238 12.80 -29.94 6.72
N TYR A 239 12.37 -29.00 7.56
CA TYR A 239 13.19 -27.91 8.08
C TYR A 239 14.37 -28.45 8.91
N ASN A 240 14.11 -29.37 9.85
CA ASN A 240 15.16 -29.96 10.68
C ASN A 240 16.21 -30.70 9.85
N ARG A 241 15.79 -31.40 8.79
CA ARG A 241 16.71 -32.04 7.84
C ARG A 241 17.56 -31.01 7.10
N LYS A 242 16.97 -29.93 6.61
CA LYS A 242 17.70 -28.84 5.92
C LYS A 242 18.72 -28.19 6.86
N LYS A 243 18.30 -27.82 8.07
CA LYS A 243 19.15 -27.24 9.12
C LYS A 243 20.30 -28.14 9.51
N LYS A 244 20.05 -29.45 9.67
CA LYS A 244 21.09 -30.44 9.97
C LYS A 244 22.14 -30.53 8.86
N ASN A 245 21.71 -30.50 7.60
CA ASN A 245 22.60 -30.73 6.45
C ASN A 245 23.36 -29.47 6.01
N TYR A 246 22.79 -28.28 6.20
CA TYR A 246 23.31 -27.03 5.60
C TYR A 246 23.45 -25.87 6.60
N GLY A 247 23.08 -26.06 7.88
CA GLY A 247 23.14 -25.00 8.89
C GLY A 247 21.87 -24.13 8.95
N LEU A 248 21.80 -23.27 9.97
CA LEU A 248 20.63 -22.45 10.27
C LEU A 248 20.34 -21.41 9.17
N GLU A 249 21.35 -20.66 8.76
CA GLU A 249 21.21 -19.57 7.79
C GLU A 249 20.65 -20.06 6.44
N ILE A 250 21.25 -21.11 5.87
CA ILE A 250 20.77 -21.73 4.62
C ILE A 250 19.37 -22.32 4.79
N ALA A 251 19.06 -22.90 5.96
CA ALA A 251 17.72 -23.42 6.20
C ALA A 251 16.68 -22.31 6.22
N ASP A 252 16.92 -21.22 6.95
CA ASP A 252 15.97 -20.12 7.13
C ASP A 252 15.65 -19.35 5.85
N ILE A 253 16.57 -19.31 4.88
CA ILE A 253 16.37 -18.66 3.57
C ILE A 253 15.79 -19.58 2.49
N SER A 254 15.87 -20.92 2.68
CA SER A 254 15.45 -21.90 1.66
C SER A 254 14.20 -22.69 2.03
N VAL A 255 13.88 -22.82 3.32
CA VAL A 255 12.77 -23.65 3.79
C VAL A 255 12.13 -22.95 4.99
N ALA A 256 10.82 -22.72 4.92
CA ALA A 256 10.08 -22.11 6.03
C ALA A 256 10.20 -22.94 7.32
N ARG A 257 10.23 -22.27 8.48
CA ARG A 257 10.07 -22.94 9.78
C ARG A 257 8.67 -23.57 9.86
N PRO A 258 8.45 -24.63 10.67
CA PRO A 258 7.12 -25.18 10.86
C PRO A 258 6.17 -24.10 11.42
N GLY A 259 4.93 -24.06 10.92
CA GLY A 259 3.99 -22.97 11.18
C GLY A 259 4.18 -21.73 10.30
N HIS A 260 5.31 -21.58 9.59
CA HIS A 260 5.59 -20.43 8.71
C HIS A 260 5.56 -20.79 7.22
N SER A 261 5.13 -22.01 6.88
CA SER A 261 5.03 -22.45 5.48
C SER A 261 3.62 -22.23 4.95
N GLU A 262 3.50 -21.52 3.83
CA GLU A 262 2.21 -21.36 3.16
C GLU A 262 1.62 -22.68 2.67
N HIS A 263 2.41 -23.74 2.50
CA HIS A 263 1.87 -25.06 2.20
C HIS A 263 0.89 -25.55 3.26
N GLN A 264 1.05 -25.16 4.54
CA GLN A 264 0.10 -25.54 5.58
C GLN A 264 -1.28 -24.87 5.39
N THR A 265 -1.37 -23.82 4.56
CA THR A 265 -2.66 -23.22 4.18
C THR A 265 -3.44 -24.05 3.17
N GLY A 266 -2.79 -24.98 2.46
CA GLY A 266 -3.38 -25.70 1.32
C GLY A 266 -3.64 -24.82 0.09
N LEU A 267 -3.22 -23.55 0.10
CA LEU A 267 -3.38 -22.58 -1.00
C LEU A 267 -2.13 -22.45 -1.87
N SER A 268 -0.99 -23.03 -1.47
CA SER A 268 0.26 -22.99 -2.24
C SER A 268 0.63 -24.35 -2.81
N VAL A 269 1.21 -24.36 -4.00
CA VAL A 269 1.60 -25.57 -4.72
C VAL A 269 2.91 -25.34 -5.49
N ASP A 270 3.81 -26.32 -5.45
CA ASP A 270 5.00 -26.31 -6.30
C ASP A 270 4.71 -27.08 -7.59
N ILE A 271 4.91 -26.45 -8.75
CA ILE A 271 4.63 -27.06 -10.06
C ILE A 271 5.83 -27.02 -10.99
N ARG A 272 5.80 -27.87 -12.02
CA ARG A 272 6.62 -27.77 -13.23
C ARG A 272 5.71 -27.76 -14.44
N VAL A 273 6.10 -27.01 -15.46
CA VAL A 273 5.44 -27.03 -16.76
C VAL A 273 6.35 -27.67 -17.79
N PHE A 274 5.84 -28.68 -18.49
CA PHE A 274 6.57 -29.40 -19.53
C PHE A 274 5.99 -29.05 -20.90
N PRO A 275 6.81 -28.59 -21.86
CA PRO A 275 6.38 -28.47 -23.24
C PRO A 275 6.09 -29.85 -23.82
N LEU A 276 4.93 -29.98 -24.44
CA LEU A 276 4.54 -31.15 -25.21
C LEU A 276 5.07 -31.02 -26.65
N GLU A 277 5.06 -32.15 -27.38
CA GLU A 277 5.49 -32.19 -28.77
C GLU A 277 4.75 -31.13 -29.61
N GLY A 278 5.50 -30.34 -30.39
CA GLY A 278 4.97 -29.26 -31.21
C GLY A 278 4.92 -27.88 -30.55
N ASN A 279 5.23 -27.75 -29.25
CA ASN A 279 5.31 -26.46 -28.59
C ASN A 279 6.63 -25.74 -28.90
N ASN A 280 6.55 -24.64 -29.66
CA ASN A 280 7.70 -23.77 -29.96
C ASN A 280 7.61 -22.39 -29.29
N THR A 281 6.47 -22.07 -28.66
CA THR A 281 6.23 -20.76 -28.04
C THR A 281 6.80 -20.71 -26.62
N TYR A 282 6.51 -21.76 -25.82
CA TYR A 282 6.86 -21.82 -24.41
C TYR A 282 7.88 -22.95 -24.18
N THR A 283 9.14 -22.65 -24.45
CA THR A 283 10.22 -23.67 -24.43
C THR A 283 10.89 -23.83 -23.07
N LYS A 284 10.78 -22.84 -22.16
CA LYS A 284 11.28 -22.95 -20.78
C LYS A 284 10.15 -23.27 -19.81
N MET A 285 10.52 -23.98 -18.74
CA MET A 285 9.63 -24.61 -17.76
C MET A 285 8.62 -23.68 -17.06
N PHE A 286 8.82 -22.35 -17.08
CA PHE A 286 7.97 -21.41 -16.34
C PHE A 286 7.55 -20.19 -17.16
N ASP A 287 7.83 -20.16 -18.47
CA ASP A 287 7.53 -18.97 -19.28
C ASP A 287 6.02 -18.75 -19.35
N TRP A 288 5.24 -19.80 -19.59
CA TRP A 288 3.78 -19.70 -19.66
C TRP A 288 3.15 -19.28 -18.33
N THR A 289 3.57 -19.87 -17.22
CA THR A 289 3.00 -19.55 -15.91
C THR A 289 3.35 -18.14 -15.46
N LYS A 290 4.51 -17.58 -15.83
CA LYS A 290 4.83 -16.17 -15.58
C LYS A 290 3.84 -15.21 -16.25
N GLU A 291 3.33 -15.59 -17.42
CA GLU A 291 2.41 -14.77 -18.20
C GLU A 291 0.94 -14.99 -17.80
N HIS A 292 0.56 -16.20 -17.40
CA HIS A 292 -0.85 -16.60 -17.31
C HIS A 292 -1.34 -17.05 -15.93
N CYS A 293 -0.48 -17.32 -14.94
CA CYS A 293 -0.95 -17.89 -13.67
C CYS A 293 -1.98 -16.99 -12.94
N TRP A 294 -1.85 -15.67 -13.08
CA TRP A 294 -2.74 -14.69 -12.45
C TRP A 294 -4.17 -14.75 -12.98
N GLU A 295 -4.37 -15.17 -14.24
CA GLU A 295 -5.70 -15.33 -14.85
C GLU A 295 -6.56 -16.37 -14.09
N TYR A 296 -5.89 -17.28 -13.39
CA TYR A 296 -6.49 -18.35 -12.60
C TYR A 296 -6.42 -18.06 -11.10
N GLY A 297 -5.93 -16.88 -10.70
CA GLY A 297 -5.83 -16.49 -9.29
C GLY A 297 -4.58 -16.97 -8.58
N PHE A 298 -3.57 -17.44 -9.32
CA PHE A 298 -2.26 -17.77 -8.78
C PHE A 298 -1.25 -16.64 -8.97
N ILE A 299 -0.31 -16.54 -8.03
CA ILE A 299 0.87 -15.68 -8.15
C ILE A 299 2.13 -16.51 -7.98
N CYS A 300 3.21 -16.12 -8.65
CA CYS A 300 4.54 -16.59 -8.25
C CYS A 300 4.89 -15.93 -6.91
N ARG A 301 4.92 -16.72 -5.84
CA ARG A 301 4.92 -16.21 -4.48
C ARG A 301 6.27 -15.61 -4.04
N TYR A 302 7.37 -16.17 -4.55
CA TYR A 302 8.75 -15.72 -4.28
C TYR A 302 9.44 -15.28 -5.57
N GLN A 303 9.23 -14.02 -5.91
CA GLN A 303 9.77 -13.38 -7.11
C GLN A 303 11.26 -13.02 -6.94
N GLY A 304 11.99 -12.97 -8.05
CA GLY A 304 13.39 -12.55 -8.03
C GLY A 304 13.51 -11.04 -7.77
N GLY A 305 14.50 -10.63 -6.98
CA GLY A 305 14.69 -9.23 -6.58
C GLY A 305 13.87 -8.80 -5.37
N LYS A 306 12.94 -9.65 -4.89
CA LYS A 306 12.06 -9.40 -3.74
C LYS A 306 12.45 -10.27 -2.52
N GLU A 307 13.64 -10.87 -2.53
CA GLU A 307 14.15 -11.73 -1.45
C GLU A 307 14.32 -10.95 -0.14
N HIS A 308 14.66 -9.66 -0.23
CA HIS A 308 14.80 -8.77 0.92
C HIS A 308 13.47 -8.48 1.63
N LEU A 309 12.32 -8.66 0.95
CA LEU A 309 11.00 -8.49 1.55
C LEU A 309 10.46 -9.80 2.12
N THR A 310 10.52 -10.87 1.32
CA THR A 310 9.92 -12.17 1.69
C THR A 310 10.84 -13.03 2.56
N GLY A 311 12.15 -12.77 2.50
CA GLY A 311 13.20 -13.54 3.16
C GLY A 311 13.50 -14.88 2.49
N PHE A 312 12.86 -15.23 1.38
CA PHE A 312 13.12 -16.46 0.64
C PHE A 312 13.85 -16.18 -0.66
N TYR A 313 14.65 -17.15 -1.12
CA TYR A 313 15.18 -17.10 -2.47
C TYR A 313 14.05 -17.11 -3.50
N LYS A 314 14.35 -16.62 -4.70
CA LYS A 314 13.48 -16.79 -5.86
C LYS A 314 13.09 -18.25 -6.07
N GLU A 315 11.80 -18.52 -6.17
CA GLU A 315 11.24 -19.86 -6.44
C GLU A 315 10.27 -19.80 -7.63
N ASP A 316 10.78 -19.97 -8.85
CA ASP A 316 9.94 -19.97 -10.07
C ASP A 316 8.88 -21.10 -10.09
N TRP A 317 8.97 -22.08 -9.17
CA TRP A 317 8.04 -23.20 -9.06
C TRP A 317 6.93 -23.00 -8.03
N HIS A 318 7.04 -22.03 -7.10
CA HIS A 318 6.15 -21.90 -5.94
C HIS A 318 5.01 -20.92 -6.21
N TYR A 319 3.79 -21.45 -6.36
CA TYR A 319 2.60 -20.66 -6.69
C TYR A 319 1.62 -20.64 -5.53
N ARG A 320 1.11 -19.45 -5.22
CA ARG A 320 0.11 -19.21 -4.16
C ARG A 320 -1.21 -18.76 -4.78
N TYR A 321 -2.30 -19.41 -4.40
CA TYR A 321 -3.65 -18.98 -4.76
C TYR A 321 -4.13 -17.84 -3.86
N VAL A 322 -4.60 -16.76 -4.48
CA VAL A 322 -5.12 -15.54 -3.82
C VAL A 322 -6.45 -15.08 -4.43
N GLY A 323 -6.96 -15.77 -5.44
CA GLY A 323 -8.13 -15.34 -6.23
C GLY A 323 -7.75 -14.43 -7.40
N LYS A 324 -8.61 -14.39 -8.44
CA LYS A 324 -8.30 -13.75 -9.74
C LYS A 324 -8.08 -12.24 -9.61
N GLU A 325 -8.92 -11.55 -8.84
CA GLU A 325 -8.84 -10.09 -8.66
C GLU A 325 -7.54 -9.67 -7.98
N VAL A 326 -7.17 -10.37 -6.90
CA VAL A 326 -5.94 -10.08 -6.15
C VAL A 326 -4.70 -10.45 -6.97
N ALA A 327 -4.72 -11.59 -7.67
CA ALA A 327 -3.60 -11.99 -8.51
C ALA A 327 -3.37 -11.01 -9.67
N LEU A 328 -4.44 -10.50 -10.30
CA LEU A 328 -4.36 -9.44 -11.29
C LEU A 328 -3.73 -8.17 -10.71
N PHE A 329 -4.22 -7.70 -9.56
CA PHE A 329 -3.67 -6.51 -8.91
C PHE A 329 -2.18 -6.66 -8.61
N ILE A 330 -1.78 -7.79 -8.01
CA ILE A 330 -0.37 -8.08 -7.70
C ILE A 330 0.48 -8.04 -8.97
N LYS A 331 -0.01 -8.62 -10.07
CA LYS A 331 0.67 -8.63 -11.38
C LYS A 331 0.75 -7.23 -12.00
N GLU A 332 -0.29 -6.42 -11.91
CA GLU A 332 -0.31 -5.07 -12.52
C GLU A 332 0.56 -4.07 -11.78
N HIS A 333 0.71 -4.24 -10.47
CA HIS A 333 1.49 -3.36 -9.61
C HIS A 333 2.92 -3.86 -9.32
N ASP A 334 3.31 -5.04 -9.82
CA ASP A 334 4.62 -5.67 -9.60
C ASP A 334 5.01 -5.73 -8.11
N ILE A 335 4.05 -6.14 -7.27
CA ILE A 335 4.23 -6.29 -5.82
C ILE A 335 4.23 -7.76 -5.41
N THR A 336 4.66 -8.03 -4.19
CA THR A 336 4.53 -9.34 -3.53
C THR A 336 3.19 -9.49 -2.81
N PHE A 337 2.86 -10.70 -2.38
CA PHE A 337 1.70 -10.93 -1.52
C PHE A 337 1.86 -10.30 -0.13
N ASP A 338 3.09 -10.25 0.41
CA ASP A 338 3.39 -9.59 1.68
C ASP A 338 3.07 -8.09 1.60
N GLU A 339 3.46 -7.44 0.50
CA GLU A 339 3.11 -6.05 0.20
C GLU A 339 1.59 -5.88 0.10
N TYR A 340 0.92 -6.65 -0.77
CA TYR A 340 -0.54 -6.58 -0.94
C TYR A 340 -1.29 -6.75 0.39
N TYR A 341 -0.90 -7.75 1.19
CA TYR A 341 -1.52 -8.03 2.47
C TYR A 341 -1.38 -6.85 3.43
N ASN A 342 -0.18 -6.27 3.54
CA ASN A 342 0.02 -5.13 4.42
C ASN A 342 -0.72 -3.88 3.91
N TYR A 343 -0.81 -3.67 2.60
CA TYR A 343 -1.48 -2.48 2.04
C TYR A 343 -3.00 -2.55 2.15
N PHE A 344 -3.59 -3.73 1.95
CA PHE A 344 -5.04 -3.83 1.69
C PHE A 344 -5.78 -4.81 2.60
N VAL A 345 -5.10 -5.74 3.28
CA VAL A 345 -5.76 -6.86 3.99
C VAL A 345 -5.63 -6.76 5.51
N LYS A 346 -4.44 -6.43 6.01
CA LYS A 346 -4.14 -6.41 7.46
C LYS A 346 -5.09 -5.47 8.19
N GLY A 347 -5.39 -4.31 7.59
CA GLY A 347 -6.10 -3.20 8.22
C GLY A 347 -5.22 -2.52 9.26
N TYR A 348 -5.07 -1.20 9.19
CA TYR A 348 -4.38 -0.39 10.19
C TYR A 348 -5.34 0.55 10.89
#